data_AF-A0A1B6I0R5-F1
#
_entry.id   AF-A0A1B6I0R5-F1
#
_cell.length_a   1.000
_cell.length_b   1.000
_cell.length_c   1.000
_cell.angle_alpha   90.00
_cell.angle_beta   90.00
_cell.angle_gamma   90.00
#
_symmetry.space_group_name_H-M   'P 1'
#
loop_
_entity.id
_entity.type
_entity.pdbx_description
1 polymer ?
#
loop_
_entity_poly.entity_id
_entity_poly.type
_entity_poly.pdbx_seq_one_letter_code
_entity_poly.pdbx_strand_id
1 'polypeptide(L)'
;DAAVGCPEGEMAVTPACYAHLISSLMALASGKVAVILEGGYCLRSLAEGAALTLRALLGDPCPNLPPLSAPCPSIQTTILNCIYSHRQFWQKVQLSHCGLCWVIHVRT
;
A
#
# COMPACT_ATOMS: atom_id res chain seq x y z
N ASP A 1 4.26 -8.56 8.75
CA ASP A 1 3.25 -9.11 9.68
C ASP A 1 1.83 -8.51 9.55
N ALA A 2 1.56 -7.56 8.64
CA ALA A 2 0.19 -7.07 8.38
C ALA A 2 -0.73 -8.04 7.61
N ALA A 3 -0.22 -9.19 7.18
CA ALA A 3 -1.01 -10.13 6.40
C ALA A 3 -2.08 -10.83 7.26
N VAL A 4 -3.22 -11.16 6.66
CA VAL A 4 -4.33 -11.87 7.31
C VAL A 4 -3.85 -13.13 8.03
N GLY A 5 -4.32 -13.31 9.27
CA GLY A 5 -3.97 -14.46 10.11
C GLY A 5 -2.60 -14.37 10.80
N CYS A 6 -1.87 -13.27 10.66
CA CYS A 6 -0.65 -13.04 11.43
C CYS A 6 -0.99 -12.64 12.89
N PRO A 7 -0.49 -13.37 13.91
CA PRO A 7 -0.86 -13.14 15.31
C PRO A 7 -0.35 -11.81 15.86
N GLU A 8 0.79 -11.30 15.38
CA GLU A 8 1.36 -10.04 15.89
C GLU A 8 0.73 -8.79 15.25
N GLY A 9 0.27 -8.90 13.99
CA GLY A 9 -0.23 -7.76 13.25
C GLY A 9 -1.73 -7.57 13.42
N GLU A 10 -2.49 -8.67 13.51
CA GLU A 10 -3.97 -8.68 13.60
C GLU A 10 -4.69 -7.84 12.52
N MET A 11 -4.00 -7.64 11.39
CA MET A 11 -4.52 -6.93 10.22
C MET A 11 -5.18 -7.92 9.24
N ALA A 12 -5.88 -7.39 8.24
CA ALA A 12 -6.62 -8.16 7.24
C ALA A 12 -6.07 -8.00 5.81
N VAL A 13 -4.78 -7.68 5.65
CA VAL A 13 -4.18 -7.55 4.31
C VAL A 13 -4.06 -8.92 3.66
N THR A 14 -4.69 -9.12 2.51
CA THR A 14 -4.54 -10.37 1.75
C THR A 14 -3.14 -10.44 1.12
N PRO A 15 -2.55 -11.63 0.98
CA PRO A 15 -1.28 -11.80 0.27
C PRO A 15 -1.27 -11.19 -1.15
N ALA A 16 -2.40 -11.23 -1.85
CA ALA A 16 -2.59 -10.59 -3.16
C ALA A 16 -2.27 -9.10 -3.18
N CYS A 17 -2.50 -8.38 -2.08
CA CYS A 17 -2.22 -6.95 -1.97
C CYS A 17 -0.73 -6.63 -2.19
N TYR A 18 0.18 -7.50 -1.73
CA TYR A 18 1.62 -7.25 -1.88
C TYR A 18 2.06 -7.16 -3.34
N ALA A 19 1.47 -7.94 -4.25
CA ALA A 19 1.75 -7.82 -5.69
C ALA A 19 1.38 -6.43 -6.24
N HIS A 20 0.25 -5.86 -5.80
CA HIS A 20 -0.20 -4.53 -6.20
C HIS A 20 0.73 -3.43 -5.66
N LEU A 21 1.22 -3.57 -4.43
CA LEU A 21 2.20 -2.65 -3.84
C LEU A 21 3.50 -2.64 -4.65
N ILE A 22 4.02 -3.82 -4.99
CA ILE A 22 5.25 -3.97 -5.78
C ILE A 22 5.07 -3.42 -7.19
N SER A 23 3.97 -3.78 -7.87
CA SER A 23 3.70 -3.26 -9.22
C SER A 23 3.60 -1.73 -9.24
N SER A 24 3.05 -1.11 -8.18
CA SER A 24 2.99 0.35 -8.07
C SER A 24 4.38 0.97 -7.90
N LEU A 25 5.26 0.33 -7.11
CA LEU A 25 6.63 0.79 -6.88
C LEU A 25 7.54 0.59 -8.09
N MET A 26 7.29 -0.43 -8.91
CA MET A 26 8.06 -0.71 -10.12
C MET A 26 7.98 0.39 -11.19
N ALA A 27 6.98 1.28 -11.12
CA ALA A 27 6.92 2.45 -11.99
C ALA A 27 7.98 3.52 -11.64
N LEU A 28 8.62 3.41 -10.47
CA LEU A 28 9.63 4.35 -9.99
C LEU A 28 11.05 3.84 -10.29
N ALA A 29 12.02 4.77 -10.32
CA ALA A 29 13.44 4.46 -10.44
C ALA A 29 13.81 3.48 -11.57
N SER A 30 13.08 3.52 -12.69
CA SER A 30 13.23 2.58 -13.82
C SER A 30 13.09 1.10 -13.39
N GLY A 31 12.19 0.79 -12.45
CA GLY A 31 11.94 -0.57 -11.98
C GLY A 31 13.02 -1.15 -11.06
N LYS A 32 14.00 -0.34 -10.62
CA LYS A 32 15.07 -0.80 -9.72
C LYS A 32 14.55 -0.87 -8.28
N VAL A 33 13.86 -1.96 -7.97
CA VAL A 33 13.27 -2.23 -6.64
C VAL A 33 14.01 -3.39 -5.97
N ALA A 34 14.41 -3.20 -4.72
CA ALA A 34 14.90 -4.27 -3.84
C ALA A 34 13.86 -4.52 -2.73
N VAL A 35 13.51 -5.79 -2.51
CA VAL A 35 12.62 -6.20 -1.42
C VAL A 35 13.45 -6.95 -0.38
N ILE A 36 13.34 -6.53 0.88
CA ILE A 36 14.04 -7.12 2.02
C ILE A 36 12.99 -7.76 2.92
N LEU A 37 13.19 -9.04 3.26
CA LEU A 37 12.29 -9.75 4.16
C LEU A 37 12.56 -9.30 5.59
N GLU A 38 11.50 -8.82 6.26
CA GLU A 38 11.50 -8.43 7.67
C GLU A 38 10.73 -9.46 8.50
N GLY A 39 9.68 -9.06 9.23
CA GLY A 39 8.84 -9.95 10.05
C GLY A 39 7.71 -10.65 9.27
N GLY A 40 7.16 -11.70 9.87
CA GLY A 40 6.03 -12.45 9.34
C GLY A 40 5.81 -13.74 10.12
N TYR A 41 4.75 -13.77 10.93
CA TYR A 41 4.57 -14.80 11.97
C TYR A 41 3.43 -15.78 11.68
N CYS A 42 2.74 -15.60 10.54
CA CYS A 42 1.87 -16.61 9.96
C CYS A 42 2.54 -17.19 8.71
N LEU A 43 3.06 -18.42 8.80
CA LEU A 43 3.86 -19.04 7.73
C LEU A 43 3.11 -19.14 6.40
N ARG A 44 1.80 -19.40 6.44
CA ARG A 44 0.98 -19.51 5.24
C ARG A 44 0.91 -18.17 4.49
N SER A 45 0.48 -17.12 5.19
CA SER A 45 0.36 -15.78 4.60
C SER A 45 1.71 -15.18 4.24
N LEU A 46 2.76 -15.49 5.00
CA LEU A 46 4.13 -15.10 4.68
C LEU A 46 4.59 -15.73 3.37
N ALA A 47 4.47 -17.05 3.22
CA ALA A 47 4.90 -17.76 2.02
C ALA A 47 4.14 -17.29 0.78
N GLU A 48 2.82 -17.12 0.89
CA GLU A 48 2.00 -16.63 -0.23
C GLU A 48 2.33 -15.18 -0.59
N GLY A 49 2.50 -14.30 0.42
CA GLY A 49 2.86 -12.91 0.21
C GLY A 49 4.24 -12.75 -0.44
N ALA A 50 5.21 -13.55 -0.01
CA ALA A 50 6.56 -13.58 -0.60
C ALA A 50 6.52 -14.08 -2.06
N ALA A 51 5.77 -15.14 -2.33
CA ALA A 51 5.62 -15.67 -3.69
C ALA A 51 4.97 -14.64 -4.63
N LEU A 52 3.89 -13.99 -4.21
CA LEU A 52 3.20 -12.98 -5.01
C LEU A 52 4.02 -11.70 -5.20
N THR A 53 4.82 -11.33 -4.20
CA THR A 53 5.82 -10.26 -4.32
C THR A 53 6.86 -10.59 -5.39
N LEU A 54 7.43 -11.80 -5.37
CA LEU A 54 8.41 -12.23 -6.36
C LEU A 54 7.82 -12.28 -7.77
N ARG A 55 6.60 -12.77 -7.92
CA ARG A 55 5.89 -12.77 -9.22
C ARG A 55 5.74 -11.36 -9.78
N ALA A 56 5.35 -10.39 -8.96
CA ALA A 56 5.28 -9.00 -9.39
C ALA A 56 6.65 -8.46 -9.83
N LEU A 57 7.74 -8.75 -9.09
CA LEU A 57 9.11 -8.37 -9.49
C LEU A 57 9.54 -8.98 -10.83
N LEU A 58 9.05 -10.17 -11.16
CA LEU A 58 9.29 -10.85 -12.45
C LEU A 58 8.41 -10.32 -13.58
N GLY A 59 7.48 -9.40 -13.30
CA GLY A 59 6.59 -8.81 -14.29
C GLY A 59 5.28 -9.57 -14.54
N ASP A 60 4.93 -10.55 -13.69
CA ASP A 60 3.62 -11.20 -13.76
C ASP A 60 2.49 -10.20 -13.48
N PRO A 61 1.31 -10.38 -14.11
CA PRO A 61 0.14 -9.56 -13.79
C PRO A 61 -0.31 -9.77 -12.34
N CYS A 62 -0.77 -8.68 -11.70
CA CYS A 62 -1.30 -8.76 -10.34
C CYS A 62 -2.55 -9.63 -10.26
N PRO A 63 -2.76 -10.37 -9.15
CA PRO A 63 -4.01 -11.08 -8.92
C PRO A 63 -5.20 -10.12 -8.85
N ASN A 64 -6.38 -10.56 -9.30
CA ASN A 64 -7.60 -9.79 -9.13
C ASN A 64 -7.93 -9.61 -7.65
N LEU A 65 -8.19 -8.38 -7.24
CA LEU A 65 -8.71 -8.08 -5.90
C LEU A 65 -10.23 -8.04 -5.94
N PRO A 66 -10.90 -8.42 -4.84
CA PRO A 66 -12.33 -8.19 -4.70
C PRO A 66 -12.62 -6.68 -4.72
N PRO A 67 -13.87 -6.28 -4.99
CA PRO A 67 -14.28 -4.88 -4.93
C PRO A 67 -13.86 -4.24 -3.61
N LEU A 68 -13.14 -3.11 -3.70
CA LEU A 68 -12.66 -2.38 -2.53
C LEU A 68 -13.77 -1.47 -2.01
N SER A 69 -13.96 -1.46 -0.69
CA SER A 69 -14.78 -0.46 -0.01
C SER A 69 -13.96 0.77 0.36
N ALA A 70 -14.63 1.87 0.71
CA ALA A 70 -13.94 2.99 1.33
C ALA A 70 -13.20 2.54 2.61
N PRO A 71 -12.03 3.14 2.92
CA PRO A 71 -11.36 2.88 4.20
C PRO A 71 -12.27 3.22 5.38
N CYS A 72 -12.13 2.52 6.51
CA CYS A 72 -12.91 2.84 7.70
C CYS A 72 -12.56 4.25 8.24
N PRO A 73 -13.45 4.89 9.01
CA PRO A 73 -13.23 6.26 9.51
C PRO A 73 -11.90 6.44 10.24
N SER A 74 -11.48 5.46 11.05
CA SER A 74 -10.19 5.50 11.74
C SER A 74 -9.01 5.60 10.76
N ILE A 75 -9.01 4.81 9.68
CA ILE A 75 -7.96 4.88 8.66
C ILE A 75 -8.01 6.20 7.90
N GLN A 76 -9.21 6.70 7.56
CA GLN A 76 -9.35 8.01 6.92
C GLN A 76 -8.76 9.13 7.79
N THR A 77 -9.08 9.16 9.09
CA THR A 77 -8.52 10.13 10.04
C THR A 77 -7.00 10.02 10.11
N THR A 78 -6.44 8.80 10.19
CA THR A 78 -4.99 8.60 10.20
C THR A 78 -4.31 9.12 8.93
N ILE A 79 -4.88 8.84 7.75
CA ILE A 79 -4.36 9.35 6.47
C ILE A 79 -4.40 10.87 6.44
N LEU A 80 -5.53 11.49 6.81
CA LEU A 80 -5.68 12.95 6.81
C LEU A 80 -4.72 13.64 7.79
N ASN A 81 -4.51 13.05 8.97
CA ASN A 81 -3.55 13.56 9.94
C ASN A 81 -2.12 13.47 9.41
N CYS A 82 -1.76 12.37 8.73
CA CYS A 82 -0.45 12.22 8.09
C CYS A 82 -0.24 13.29 6.99
N ILE A 83 -1.22 13.45 6.11
CA ILE A 83 -1.21 14.50 5.07
C ILE A 83 -1.02 15.88 5.70
N TYR A 84 -1.80 16.19 6.74
CA TYR A 84 -1.69 17.45 7.45
C TYR A 84 -0.27 17.67 7.97
N SER A 85 0.30 16.73 8.72
CA SER A 85 1.65 16.86 9.29
C SER A 85 2.74 17.05 8.23
N HIS A 86 2.57 16.45 7.04
CA HIS A 86 3.58 16.45 5.98
C HIS A 86 3.41 17.55 4.92
N ARG A 87 2.27 18.26 4.88
CA ARG A 87 1.94 19.24 3.81
C ARG A 87 2.97 20.34 3.57
N GLN A 88 3.71 20.75 4.61
CA GLN A 88 4.70 21.82 4.51
C GLN A 88 6.00 21.36 3.83
N PHE A 89 6.27 20.05 3.84
CA PHE A 89 7.51 19.47 3.31
C PHE A 89 7.32 18.87 1.91
N TRP A 90 6.10 18.45 1.58
CA TRP A 90 5.81 17.70 0.36
C TRP A 90 4.72 18.36 -0.49
N GLN A 91 5.12 18.99 -1.60
CA GLN A 91 4.21 19.71 -2.50
C GLN A 91 3.07 18.84 -3.04
N LYS A 92 3.34 17.57 -3.36
CA LYS A 92 2.34 16.65 -3.95
C LYS A 92 1.26 16.18 -2.97
N VAL A 93 1.41 16.50 -1.68
CA VAL A 93 0.45 16.14 -0.62
C VAL A 93 -0.26 17.40 -0.09
N GLN A 94 0.00 18.57 -0.68
CA GLN A 94 -0.69 19.80 -0.32
C GLN A 94 -2.14 19.73 -0.78
N LEU A 95 -3.05 19.85 0.20
CA LEU A 95 -4.47 19.97 -0.05
C LEU A 95 -4.72 21.36 -0.67
N SER A 96 -4.96 21.40 -1.98
CA SER A 96 -5.38 22.64 -2.64
C SER A 96 -6.79 23.00 -2.15
N HIS A 97 -6.94 24.17 -1.55
CA HIS A 97 -8.24 24.75 -1.21
C HIS A 97 -9.01 25.02 -2.51
N CYS A 98 -9.98 24.16 -2.83
CA CYS A 98 -11.10 24.52 -3.70
C CYS A 98 -12.37 24.12 -2.95
N GLY A 99 -13.28 25.08 -2.79
CA GLY A 99 -14.42 24.98 -1.87
C GLY A 99 -15.11 23.61 -1.90
N LEU A 100 -15.26 23.04 -0.70
CA LEU A 100 -16.09 21.87 -0.39
C LEU A 100 -15.59 20.47 -0.81
N CYS A 101 -14.37 20.29 -1.33
CA CYS A 101 -13.85 18.93 -1.58
C CYS A 101 -12.33 18.80 -1.36
N TRP A 102 -11.92 17.93 -0.45
CA TRP A 102 -10.51 17.59 -0.22
C TRP A 102 -10.04 16.60 -1.30
N VAL A 103 -9.47 17.11 -2.40
CA VAL A 103 -8.88 16.27 -3.46
C VAL A 103 -7.36 16.36 -3.38
N ILE A 104 -6.68 15.22 -3.24
CA ILE A 104 -5.22 15.12 -3.41
C ILE A 104 -4.93 15.15 -4.92
N HIS A 105 -4.32 16.23 -5.40
CA HIS A 105 -3.87 16.32 -6.79
C HIS A 105 -2.46 15.74 -6.93
N VAL A 106 -2.37 14.47 -7.32
CA VAL A 106 -1.10 13.90 -7.82
C VAL A 106 -0.97 14.29 -9.29
N ARG A 107 -0.35 15.43 -9.59
CA ARG A 107 0.08 15.73 -10.97
C ARG A 107 1.22 14.78 -11.33
N THR A 108 0.98 13.84 -12.23
CA THR A 108 2.03 13.12 -12.97
C THR A 108 2.79 14.09 -13.86
#